data_AF-A0A671PPS9-F1
#
_entry.id   AF-A0A671PPS9-F1
#
_cell.length_a   1.000
_cell.length_b   1.000
_cell.length_c   1.000
_cell.angle_alpha   90.00
_cell.angle_beta   90.00
_cell.angle_gamma   90.00
#
_symmetry.space_group_name_H-M   'P 1'
#
loop_
_entity.id
_entity.type
_entity.pdbx_description
1 polymer ?
#
loop_
_entity_poly.entity_id
_entity_poly.type
_entity_poly.pdbx_seq_one_letter_code
_entity_poly.pdbx_strand_id
1 'polypeptide(L)' 'QHSDIQYSIYANDLMHSCSCCKAANVTNKTVTLKCANSSDIRHNYTYINSCTCTPMTARVNALEIKLSTNTSKPTV' A
#
# COMPACT_ATOMS: atom_id res chain seq x y z
N GLN A 1 2.08 4.67 0.68
CA GLN A 1 1.49 4.21 -0.58
C GLN A 1 1.63 5.38 -1.54
N HIS A 2 2.22 5.14 -2.73
CA HIS A 2 2.35 6.16 -3.77
C HIS A 2 1.61 5.64 -5.00
N SER A 3 0.70 6.45 -5.54
CA SER A 3 -0.20 6.07 -6.62
C SER A 3 -0.22 7.19 -7.64
N ASP A 4 -0.02 6.83 -8.89
CA ASP A 4 -0.05 7.73 -10.03
C ASP A 4 -1.03 7.22 -11.07
N ILE A 5 -1.67 8.15 -11.77
CA ILE A 5 -2.67 7.86 -12.79
C ILE A 5 -2.21 8.53 -14.08
N GLN A 6 -2.05 7.74 -15.13
CA GLN A 6 -1.66 8.25 -16.45
C GLN A 6 -2.60 7.70 -17.51
N TYR A 7 -3.11 8.57 -18.38
CA TYR A 7 -3.87 8.14 -19.55
C TYR A 7 -2.93 7.52 -20.60
N SER A 8 -3.19 6.28 -21.00
CA SER A 8 -2.44 5.58 -22.03
C SER A 8 -3.22 5.60 -23.34
N ILE A 9 -2.72 6.34 -24.32
CA ILE A 9 -3.30 6.40 -25.68
C ILE A 9 -3.31 5.03 -26.38
N TYR A 10 -2.33 4.17 -26.09
CA TYR A 10 -2.23 2.84 -26.68
C TYR A 10 -3.30 1.90 -26.10
N ALA A 11 -3.56 2.01 -24.80
CA ALA A 11 -4.61 1.24 -24.13
C ALA A 11 -6.01 1.88 -24.27
N ASN A 12 -6.08 3.16 -24.66
CA ASN A 12 -7.27 4.02 -24.60
C ASN A 12 -7.91 4.04 -23.19
N ASP A 13 -7.09 3.94 -22.15
CA ASP A 13 -7.54 3.78 -20.76
C ASP A 13 -6.60 4.48 -19.77
N LEU A 14 -7.11 4.77 -18.57
CA LEU A 14 -6.37 5.34 -17.45
C LEU A 14 -5.60 4.23 -16.71
N MET A 15 -4.28 4.21 -16.90
CA MET A 15 -3.41 3.31 -16.17
C MET A 15 -3.19 3.82 -14.74
N HIS A 16 -3.43 2.95 -13.76
CA HIS A 16 -3.07 3.16 -12.37
C HIS A 16 -1.77 2.42 -12.03
N SER A 17 -0.73 3.16 -11.64
CA SER A 17 0.46 2.57 -11.03
C SER A 17 0.43 2.82 -9.52
N CYS A 18 0.35 1.74 -8.75
CA CYS A 18 0.40 1.81 -7.29
C CYS A 18 1.69 1.17 -6.79
N SER A 19 2.28 1.73 -5.74
CA SER A 19 3.38 1.11 -4.99
C SER A 19 3.03 0.97 -3.52
N CYS A 20 3.29 -0.23 -3.00
CA CYS A 20 3.08 -0.56 -1.60
C CYS A 20 4.44 -0.70 -0.92
N CYS A 21 4.64 0.06 0.14
CA CYS A 21 5.86 0.01 0.94
C CYS A 21 5.71 -1.04 2.04
N LYS A 22 6.61 -2.01 2.07
CA LYS A 22 6.64 -3.08 3.06
C LYS A 22 7.97 -3.05 3.81
N ALA A 23 7.96 -3.54 5.04
CA ALA A 23 9.18 -3.71 5.81
C ALA A 23 10.17 -4.59 5.02
N ALA A 24 11.37 -4.07 4.79
CA ALA A 24 12.42 -4.72 4.02
C ALA A 24 13.47 -5.35 4.93
N ASN A 25 13.77 -4.69 6.05
CA ASN A 25 14.62 -5.24 7.09
C ASN A 25 13.97 -5.03 8.45
N VAL A 26 13.96 -6.08 9.27
CA VAL A 26 13.35 -6.07 10.61
C VAL A 26 14.25 -6.76 11.63
N THR A 27 14.16 -6.33 12.88
CA THR A 27 14.88 -6.92 14.02
C THR A 27 13.91 -7.12 15.18
N ASN A 28 13.99 -8.25 15.87
CA ASN A 28 13.23 -8.46 17.11
C ASN A 28 13.91 -7.72 18.27
N LYS A 29 13.13 -6.91 18.99
CA LYS A 29 13.57 -6.21 20.20
C LYS A 29 12.70 -6.60 21.38
N THR A 30 13.30 -6.64 22.56
CA THR A 30 12.60 -6.88 23.82
C THR A 30 12.49 -5.59 24.60
N VAL A 31 11.29 -5.31 25.13
CA VAL A 31 11.05 -4.21 26.07
C VAL A 31 10.50 -4.76 27.37
N THR A 32 10.81 -4.09 28.47
CA THR A 32 10.22 -4.36 29.77
C THR A 32 9.17 -3.30 30.05
N LEU A 33 7.92 -3.72 30.20
CA LEU A 33 6.78 -2.90 30.53
C LEU A 33 6.58 -2.94 32.05
N LYS A 34 6.47 -1.77 32.68
CA LYS A 34 6.06 -1.66 34.08
C LYS A 34 4.55 -1.55 34.17
N CYS A 35 3.92 -2.46 34.91
CA CYS A 35 2.48 -2.46 35.13
C CYS A 35 2.11 -1.63 36.38
N ALA A 36 0.86 -1.17 36.44
CA ALA A 36 0.35 -0.39 37.58
C ALA A 36 0.40 -1.15 38.91
N ASN A 37 0.38 -2.49 38.87
CA ASN A 37 0.55 -3.38 40.02
C ASN A 37 2.03 -3.58 40.41
N SER A 38 2.95 -2.74 39.93
CA SER A 38 4.40 -2.81 40.15
C SER A 38 5.09 -4.09 39.63
N SER A 39 4.40 -4.91 38.82
CA SER A 39 5.03 -6.03 38.11
C SER A 39 5.70 -5.57 36.81
N ASP A 40 6.72 -6.33 36.40
CA ASP A 40 7.45 -6.11 35.16
C ASP A 40 7.15 -7.24 34.16
N ILE A 41 6.75 -6.88 32.93
CA ILE A 41 6.46 -7.83 31.86
C ILE A 41 7.41 -7.59 30.69
N ARG A 42 8.09 -8.65 30.21
CA ARG A 42 8.91 -8.58 29.00
C ARG A 42 8.07 -8.89 27.77
N HIS A 43 8.13 -8.01 26.77
CA HIS A 43 7.45 -8.21 25.49
C HIS A 43 8.43 -8.07 24.33
N ASN A 44 8.31 -8.97 23.35
CA ASN A 44 9.08 -8.92 22.12
C ASN A 44 8.24 -8.24 21.04
N TYR A 45 8.84 -7.30 20.32
CA TYR A 45 8.21 -6.68 19.17
C TYR A 45 9.17 -6.62 17.99
N THR A 46 8.60 -6.62 16.79
CA THR A 46 9.34 -6.48 15.54
C THR A 46 9.60 -5.00 15.29
N TYR A 47 10.86 -4.61 15.30
CA TYR A 47 11.31 -3.28 14.91
C TYR A 47 11.63 -3.26 13.41
N ILE A 48 11.09 -2.29 12.68
CA ILE A 48 11.36 -2.13 11.24
C ILE A 48 12.60 -1.24 11.07
N ASN A 49 13.67 -1.81 10.52
CA ASN A 49 14.93 -1.10 10.25
C ASN A 49 14.88 -0.34 8.93
N SER A 50 14.22 -0.90 7.91
CA SER A 50 14.05 -0.25 6.61
C SER A 50 12.79 -0.72 5.91
N CYS A 51 12.30 0.09 4.96
CA CYS A 51 11.14 -0.21 4.12
C CYS A 51 11.54 -0.12 2.64
N THR A 52 10.91 -0.97 1.82
CA THR A 52 11.05 -0.92 0.35
C THR A 52 9.66 -0.86 -0.26
N CYS A 53 9.48 0.04 -1.23
CA CYS A 53 8.25 0.15 -2.00
C CYS A 53 8.42 -0.64 -3.29
N THR A 54 7.59 -1.66 -3.47
CA THR A 54 7.53 -2.39 -4.73
C THR A 54 6.33 -1.92 -5.53
N PRO A 55 6.50 -1.66 -6.84
CA PRO A 55 5.37 -1.40 -7.72
C PRO A 55 4.48 -2.63 -7.69
N MET A 56 3.22 -2.41 -7.35
CA MET A 56 2.18 -3.41 -7.47
C MET A 56 1.41 -3.01 -8.72
N THR A 57 1.53 -3.80 -9.79
CA THR A 57 0.51 -3.74 -10.84
C THR A 57 -0.79 -4.08 -10.14
N ALA A 58 -1.63 -3.07 -9.89
CA ALA A 58 -2.95 -3.31 -9.39
C ALA A 58 -3.62 -4.21 -10.44
N ARG A 59 -3.88 -5.47 -10.08
CA ARG A 59 -5.00 -6.17 -10.68
C ARG A 59 -6.21 -5.42 -10.13
N VAL A 60 -6.58 -4.34 -10.80
CA VAL A 60 -7.90 -3.78 -10.60
C VAL A 60 -8.83 -4.93 -10.95
N ASN A 61 -9.51 -5.51 -9.97
CA ASN A 61 -10.58 -6.45 -10.26
C ASN A 61 -11.51 -5.70 -11.21
N ALA A 62 -11.76 -6.27 -12.39
CA ALA A 62 -12.57 -5.70 -13.46
C ALA A 62 -14.03 -5.37 -13.06
N LEU A 63 -14.37 -5.51 -11.77
CA LEU A 63 -15.66 -5.19 -11.17
C LEU A 63 -15.75 -3.72 -10.70
N GLU A 64 -14.64 -3.02 -10.45
CA GLU A 64 -14.65 -1.62 -10.00
C GLU A 64 -14.52 -0.60 -11.15
N ILE A 65 -14.63 -1.03 -12.42
CA ILE A 65 -14.74 -0.14 -13.59
C ILE A 65 -16.17 -0.19 -14.18
N LYS A 66 -17.19 -0.23 -13.31
CA LYS A 66 -18.55 0.15 -13.70
C LYS A 66 -18.98 1.50 -13.11
N LEU A 67 -18.13 2.18 -12.34
CA LEU A 67 -18.46 3.48 -11.75
C LEU A 67 -17.93 4.70 -12.52
N SER A 68 -17.20 4.55 -13.63
CA SER A 68 -16.75 5.71 -14.43
C SER A 68 -16.86 5.54 -15.95
N THR A 69 -17.89 4.84 -16.46
CA THR A 69 -18.27 4.92 -17.88
C THR A 69 -19.23 6.07 -18.19
N ASN A 70 -19.48 6.98 -17.24
CA ASN A 70 -20.26 8.20 -17.47
C ASN A 70 -19.37 9.44 -17.65
N THR A 71 -18.61 9.50 -18.75
CA THR A 71 -18.37 10.81 -19.39
C THR A 71 -18.02 10.64 -20.86
N SER A 72 -19.03 10.95 -21.69
CA SER A 72 -18.91 11.58 -23.01
C SER A 72 -17.80 11.07 -23.94
N LYS A 73 -18.19 10.16 -24.83
CA LYS A 73 -17.68 10.00 -26.19
C LYS A 73 -17.33 11.39 -26.80
N PRO A 74 -16.08 11.69 -27.15
CA PRO A 74 -15.82 12.78 -28.08
C PRO A 74 -16.26 12.30 -29.46
N THR A 75 -17.40 12.82 -29.92
CA THR A 75 -17.74 12.84 -31.34
C THR A 75 -16.69 13.66 -32.07
N VAL A 76 -16.06 13.06 -33.09
CA VAL A 76 -15.47 13.80 -34.23
C VAL A 76 -16.59 14.53 -34.95
#